data_AF-G8SC09-F1
#
_entry.id   AF-G8SC09-F1
#
_cell.length_a   1.000
_cell.length_b   1.000
_cell.length_c   1.000
_cell.angle_alpha   90.00
_cell.angle_beta   90.00
_cell.angle_gamma   90.00
#
_symmetry.space_group_name_H-M   'P 1'
#
loop_
_entity.id
_entity.type
_entity.pdbx_description
1 polymer ?
#
loop_
_entity_poly.entity_id
_entity_poly.type
_entity_poly.pdbx_seq_one_letter_code
_entity_poly.pdbx_strand_id
1 'polypeptide(L)'
;MTVVAVVGIIGLVRLWTRFGPGWAQPVTGPLAAALLITVSGRTARQAGLTVSGWRYAAAAVVLIGVGYAVAVRLPAARRLFRTTYDRPWLTALIEVPLATVVFEEVAFRGVLWSLLDRDHGAVAATAVTAVLFGLWHLAPERPWTDAVVTGVAGVLLGVLRAVGGGLLAPALVHWAVDGIGVLAAAHVTRTGVQWGRPQAGAG
;
A
#
# COMPACT_ATOMS: atom_id res chain seq x y z
N MET A 1 12.45 7.79 -20.53
CA MET A 1 12.76 8.46 -19.24
C MET A 1 13.72 7.60 -18.42
N THR A 2 14.61 8.21 -17.64
CA THR A 2 15.57 7.49 -16.79
C THR A 2 14.94 7.10 -15.44
N VAL A 3 15.51 6.12 -14.76
CA VAL A 3 15.14 5.73 -13.38
C VAL A 3 15.20 6.95 -12.44
N VAL A 4 16.23 7.80 -12.58
CA VAL A 4 16.41 9.01 -11.78
C VAL A 4 15.21 9.96 -11.91
N ALA A 5 14.72 10.19 -13.12
CA ALA A 5 13.58 11.08 -13.34
C ALA A 5 12.29 10.52 -12.73
N VAL A 6 12.06 9.20 -12.79
CA VAL A 6 10.91 8.54 -12.14
C VAL A 6 10.99 8.68 -10.63
N VAL A 7 12.16 8.41 -10.04
CA VAL A 7 12.38 8.57 -8.59
C VAL A 7 12.19 10.03 -8.16
N GLY A 8 12.62 11.00 -8.97
CA GLY A 8 12.38 12.42 -8.73
C GLY A 8 10.89 12.77 -8.68
N ILE A 9 10.09 12.29 -9.63
CA ILE A 9 8.63 12.48 -9.62
C ILE A 9 8.00 11.82 -8.40
N ILE A 10 8.40 10.60 -8.06
CA ILE A 10 7.96 9.93 -6.83
C ILE A 10 8.27 10.83 -5.63
N GLY A 11 9.50 11.36 -5.51
CA GLY A 11 9.88 12.29 -4.45
C GLY A 11 9.00 13.55 -4.38
N LEU A 12 8.63 14.13 -5.52
CA LEU A 12 7.70 15.27 -5.55
C LEU A 12 6.29 14.89 -5.06
N VAL A 13 5.79 13.73 -5.47
CA VAL A 13 4.51 13.22 -4.96
C VAL A 13 4.61 12.93 -3.47
N ARG A 14 5.76 12.48 -2.95
CA ARG A 14 5.98 12.32 -1.51
C ARG A 14 5.79 13.64 -0.76
N LEU A 15 6.42 14.71 -1.26
CA LEU A 15 6.27 16.04 -0.69
C LEU A 15 4.81 16.51 -0.74
N TRP A 16 4.11 16.28 -1.86
CA TRP A 16 2.69 16.57 -1.98
C TRP A 16 1.84 15.78 -0.97
N THR A 17 2.08 14.47 -0.79
CA THR A 17 1.35 13.66 0.20
C THR A 17 1.60 14.11 1.64
N ARG A 18 2.78 14.69 1.92
CA ARG A 18 3.14 15.17 3.26
C ARG A 18 2.55 16.55 3.58
N PHE A 19 2.58 17.48 2.63
CA PHE A 19 2.22 18.89 2.88
C PHE A 19 0.90 19.32 2.22
N GLY A 20 0.41 18.55 1.25
CA GLY A 20 -0.81 18.83 0.53
C GLY A 20 -2.08 18.43 1.30
N PRO A 21 -3.24 18.92 0.88
CA PRO A 21 -4.51 18.60 1.54
C PRO A 21 -4.90 17.14 1.35
N GLY A 22 -5.19 16.43 2.44
CA GLY A 22 -5.58 15.02 2.41
C GLY A 22 -6.79 14.71 1.53
N TRP A 23 -7.78 15.62 1.48
CA TRP A 23 -8.99 15.45 0.66
C TRP A 23 -8.71 15.41 -0.84
N ALA A 24 -7.58 15.96 -1.31
CA ALA A 24 -7.21 15.98 -2.72
C ALA A 24 -6.48 14.69 -3.16
N GLN A 25 -6.02 13.87 -2.22
CA GLN A 25 -5.22 12.68 -2.52
C GLN A 25 -5.95 11.63 -3.38
N PRO A 26 -7.25 11.33 -3.16
CA PRO A 26 -8.01 10.42 -4.03
C PRO A 26 -8.08 10.87 -5.51
N VAL A 27 -7.87 12.15 -5.80
CA VAL A 27 -7.84 12.67 -7.18
C VAL A 27 -6.40 12.79 -7.69
N THR A 28 -5.51 13.34 -6.86
CA THR A 28 -4.12 13.58 -7.26
C THR A 28 -3.29 12.31 -7.38
N GLY A 29 -3.59 11.24 -6.62
CA GLY A 29 -2.94 9.94 -6.72
C GLY A 29 -3.09 9.29 -8.11
N PRO A 30 -4.33 9.08 -8.61
CA PRO A 30 -4.54 8.51 -9.95
C PRO A 30 -4.01 9.41 -11.07
N LEU A 31 -4.10 10.74 -10.92
CA LEU A 31 -3.52 11.68 -11.87
C LEU A 31 -1.99 11.58 -11.91
N ALA A 32 -1.34 11.46 -10.75
CA ALA A 32 0.10 11.26 -10.66
C ALA A 32 0.52 9.91 -11.25
N ALA A 33 -0.28 8.84 -11.05
CA ALA A 33 -0.06 7.54 -11.66
C ALA A 33 -0.14 7.60 -13.19
N ALA A 34 -1.18 8.25 -13.72
CA ALA A 34 -1.37 8.46 -15.15
C ALA A 34 -0.23 9.30 -15.74
N LEU A 35 0.15 10.40 -15.07
CA LEU A 35 1.29 11.22 -15.45
C LEU A 35 2.58 10.40 -15.50
N LEU A 36 2.83 9.56 -14.49
CA LEU A 36 4.04 8.75 -14.44
C LEU A 36 4.12 7.76 -15.61
N ILE A 37 2.99 7.15 -16.00
CA ILE A 37 2.92 6.28 -17.17
C ILE A 37 3.24 7.08 -18.44
N THR A 38 2.59 8.23 -18.65
CA THR A 38 2.77 9.03 -19.87
C THR A 38 4.21 9.52 -20.02
N VAL A 39 4.80 10.07 -18.98
CA VAL A 39 6.17 10.61 -19.03
C VAL A 39 7.23 9.52 -19.07
N SER A 40 6.97 8.34 -18.48
CA SER A 40 7.93 7.23 -18.49
C SER A 40 8.22 6.67 -19.88
N GLY A 41 7.32 6.89 -20.85
CA GLY A 41 7.36 6.29 -22.19
C GLY A 41 7.00 4.80 -22.18
N ARG A 42 6.35 4.30 -21.11
CA ARG A 42 5.88 2.93 -21.00
C ARG A 42 4.43 2.83 -21.47
N THR A 43 4.12 1.78 -22.22
CA THR A 43 2.71 1.46 -22.48
C THR A 43 2.03 0.96 -21.20
N ALA A 44 0.72 1.08 -21.12
CA ALA A 44 -0.06 0.56 -19.97
C ALA A 44 0.26 -0.93 -19.69
N ARG A 45 0.37 -1.73 -20.75
CA ARG A 45 0.75 -3.16 -20.66
C ARG A 45 2.16 -3.35 -20.11
N GLN A 46 3.13 -2.54 -20.54
CA GLN A 46 4.50 -2.60 -20.03
C GLN A 46 4.58 -2.17 -18.56
N ALA A 47 3.73 -1.24 -18.13
CA ALA A 47 3.58 -0.88 -16.72
C ALA A 47 2.77 -1.93 -15.92
N GLY A 48 2.38 -3.05 -16.53
CA GLY A 48 1.65 -4.12 -15.86
C GLY A 48 0.17 -3.81 -15.61
N LEU A 49 -0.43 -2.79 -16.25
CA LEU A 49 -1.87 -2.52 -16.19
C LEU A 49 -2.66 -3.59 -16.96
N THR A 50 -2.71 -4.77 -16.38
CA THR A 50 -3.43 -5.94 -16.88
C THR A 50 -4.03 -6.70 -15.69
N VAL A 51 -4.99 -7.57 -15.99
CA VAL A 51 -5.64 -8.45 -14.99
C VAL A 51 -4.93 -9.80 -14.82
N SER A 52 -3.69 -9.93 -15.33
CA SER A 52 -2.93 -11.16 -15.16
C SER A 52 -2.58 -11.40 -13.69
N GLY A 53 -2.41 -12.67 -13.32
CA GLY A 53 -2.20 -13.05 -11.92
C GLY A 53 -3.46 -13.00 -11.04
N TRP A 54 -4.66 -12.93 -11.62
CA TRP A 54 -5.92 -12.89 -10.86
C TRP A 54 -6.09 -14.03 -9.83
N ARG A 55 -5.53 -15.22 -10.10
CA ARG A 55 -5.55 -16.36 -9.17
C ARG A 55 -4.78 -16.05 -7.89
N TYR A 56 -3.60 -15.42 -8.02
CA TYR A 56 -2.81 -14.97 -6.87
C TYR A 56 -3.56 -13.89 -6.10
N ALA A 57 -4.19 -12.94 -6.83
CA ALA A 57 -4.98 -11.89 -6.24
C ALA A 57 -6.14 -12.44 -5.41
N ALA A 58 -6.96 -13.31 -6.00
CA ALA A 58 -8.11 -13.92 -5.33
C ALA A 58 -7.70 -14.73 -4.10
N ALA A 59 -6.68 -15.59 -4.24
CA ALA A 59 -6.18 -16.41 -3.12
C ALA A 59 -5.66 -15.53 -1.97
N ALA A 60 -4.89 -14.48 -2.28
CA ALA A 60 -4.32 -13.61 -1.27
C ALA A 60 -5.38 -12.75 -0.57
N VAL A 61 -6.37 -12.20 -1.29
CA VAL A 61 -7.48 -11.45 -0.67
C VAL A 61 -8.26 -12.34 0.30
N VAL A 62 -8.56 -13.59 -0.08
CA VAL A 62 -9.22 -14.54 0.82
C VAL A 62 -8.37 -14.82 2.05
N LEU A 63 -7.07 -15.10 1.88
CA LEU A 63 -6.15 -15.37 2.98
C LEU A 63 -6.05 -14.18 3.95
N ILE A 64 -5.90 -12.97 3.44
CA ILE A 64 -5.82 -11.74 4.23
C ILE A 64 -7.15 -11.50 4.97
N GLY A 65 -8.29 -11.67 4.30
CA GLY A 65 -9.61 -11.55 4.92
C GLY A 65 -9.81 -12.53 6.07
N VAL A 66 -9.41 -13.80 5.88
CA VAL A 66 -9.41 -14.81 6.96
C VAL A 66 -8.47 -14.40 8.09
N GLY A 67 -7.27 -13.91 7.79
CA GLY A 67 -6.31 -13.42 8.78
C GLY A 67 -6.88 -12.31 9.66
N TYR A 68 -7.51 -11.29 9.06
CA TYR A 68 -8.20 -10.23 9.81
C TYR A 68 -9.39 -10.78 10.61
N ALA A 69 -10.19 -11.68 10.03
CA ALA A 69 -11.31 -12.30 10.73
C ALA A 69 -10.86 -13.07 11.98
N VAL A 70 -9.73 -13.76 11.92
CA VAL A 70 -9.11 -14.41 13.09
C VAL A 70 -8.59 -13.36 14.06
N ALA A 71 -7.83 -12.36 13.58
CA ALA A 71 -7.22 -11.34 14.43
C ALA A 71 -8.24 -10.55 15.26
N VAL A 72 -9.39 -10.16 14.71
CA VAL A 72 -10.43 -9.44 15.46
C VAL A 72 -11.07 -10.27 16.56
N ARG A 73 -11.00 -11.61 16.47
CA ARG A 73 -11.52 -12.53 17.49
C ARG A 73 -10.54 -12.77 18.64
N LEU A 74 -9.25 -12.49 18.44
CA LEU A 74 -8.20 -12.70 19.43
C LEU A 74 -7.98 -11.46 20.32
N PRO A 75 -8.21 -11.51 21.64
CA PRO A 75 -8.09 -10.35 22.52
C PRO A 75 -6.70 -9.68 22.48
N ALA A 76 -5.63 -10.47 22.35
CA ALA A 76 -4.27 -9.96 22.25
C ALA A 76 -4.06 -9.12 20.98
N ALA A 77 -4.63 -9.56 19.85
CA ALA A 77 -4.47 -8.91 18.55
C ALA A 77 -5.37 -7.68 18.38
N ARG A 78 -6.50 -7.59 19.12
CA ARG A 78 -7.38 -6.40 19.09
C ARG A 78 -6.62 -5.09 19.35
N ARG A 79 -5.52 -5.14 20.12
CA ARG A 79 -4.69 -3.97 20.45
C ARG A 79 -4.06 -3.30 19.21
N LEU A 80 -3.97 -4.01 18.08
CA LEU A 80 -3.48 -3.50 16.80
C LEU A 80 -4.53 -2.65 16.05
N PHE A 81 -5.79 -2.69 16.49
CA PHE A 81 -6.96 -2.12 15.80
C PHE A 81 -7.53 -0.89 16.51
N ARG A 82 -6.67 -0.07 17.14
CA ARG A 82 -7.10 1.07 17.97
C ARG A 82 -7.49 2.32 17.19
N THR A 83 -7.15 2.37 15.90
CA THR A 83 -7.43 3.52 15.04
C THR A 83 -8.93 3.63 14.79
N THR A 84 -9.48 4.83 14.98
CA THR A 84 -10.88 5.14 14.68
C THR A 84 -10.98 5.84 13.33
N TYR A 85 -12.02 5.47 12.58
CA TYR A 85 -12.32 6.06 11.28
C TYR A 85 -13.77 6.54 11.29
N ASP A 86 -14.01 7.78 10.86
CA ASP A 86 -15.35 8.38 10.83
C ASP A 86 -16.22 7.72 9.74
N ARG A 87 -15.62 7.43 8.59
CA ARG A 87 -16.29 6.86 7.41
C ARG A 87 -15.56 5.61 6.91
N PRO A 88 -15.49 4.53 7.71
CA PRO A 88 -14.59 3.41 7.44
C PRO A 88 -14.83 2.73 6.10
N TRP A 89 -16.08 2.68 5.63
CA TRP A 89 -16.40 2.13 4.31
C TRP A 89 -15.92 3.02 3.17
N LEU A 90 -16.08 4.35 3.28
CA LEU A 90 -15.56 5.30 2.30
C LEU A 90 -14.02 5.24 2.28
N THR A 91 -13.41 5.23 3.46
CA THR A 91 -11.96 5.13 3.59
C THR A 91 -11.43 3.84 2.98
N ALA A 92 -12.01 2.69 3.33
CA ALA A 92 -11.54 1.40 2.83
C ALA A 92 -11.79 1.17 1.33
N LEU A 93 -12.92 1.66 0.78
CA LEU A 93 -13.33 1.33 -0.59
C LEU A 93 -13.01 2.41 -1.62
N ILE A 94 -12.75 3.65 -1.19
CA ILE A 94 -12.51 4.78 -2.09
C ILE A 94 -11.20 5.48 -1.76
N GLU A 95 -11.03 5.93 -0.51
CA GLU A 95 -9.85 6.74 -0.16
C GLU A 95 -8.57 5.91 -0.24
N VAL A 96 -8.52 4.72 0.35
CA VAL A 96 -7.36 3.83 0.29
C VAL A 96 -7.01 3.47 -1.16
N PRO A 97 -7.91 2.91 -2.00
CA PRO A 97 -7.57 2.59 -3.39
C PRO A 97 -7.01 3.78 -4.18
N LEU A 98 -7.66 4.94 -4.07
CA LEU A 98 -7.34 6.07 -4.94
C LEU A 98 -6.19 6.92 -4.40
N ALA A 99 -6.15 7.18 -3.09
CA ALA A 99 -5.13 8.02 -2.47
C ALA A 99 -3.79 7.29 -2.30
N THR A 100 -3.79 5.96 -2.10
CA THR A 100 -2.57 5.18 -1.84
C THR A 100 -2.30 4.16 -2.94
N VAL A 101 -3.15 3.15 -3.06
CA VAL A 101 -2.84 1.91 -3.82
C VAL A 101 -2.54 2.20 -5.29
N VAL A 102 -3.39 2.96 -5.98
CA VAL A 102 -3.24 3.23 -7.42
C VAL A 102 -1.89 3.88 -7.72
N PHE A 103 -1.53 4.94 -6.99
CA PHE A 103 -0.27 5.63 -7.23
C PHE A 103 0.92 4.75 -6.88
N GLU A 104 0.90 4.14 -5.69
CA GLU A 104 2.04 3.38 -5.20
C GLU A 104 2.32 2.14 -6.05
N GLU A 105 1.30 1.38 -6.45
CA GLU A 105 1.51 0.22 -7.31
C GLU A 105 1.97 0.59 -8.71
N VAL A 106 1.39 1.63 -9.31
CA VAL A 106 1.83 2.11 -10.63
C VAL A 106 3.26 2.65 -10.57
N ALA A 107 3.62 3.37 -9.50
CA ALA A 107 4.95 3.92 -9.35
C ALA A 107 6.01 2.85 -9.11
N PHE A 108 5.84 2.05 -8.07
CA PHE A 108 6.86 1.12 -7.63
C PHE A 108 6.85 -0.18 -8.43
N ARG A 109 5.69 -0.83 -8.60
CA ARG A 109 5.56 -2.15 -9.25
C ARG A 109 5.26 -2.07 -10.75
N GLY A 110 4.76 -0.92 -11.21
CA GLY A 110 4.44 -0.67 -12.61
C GLY A 110 5.63 -0.09 -13.37
N VAL A 111 5.87 1.20 -13.20
CA VAL A 111 6.85 1.97 -13.98
C VAL A 111 8.27 1.67 -13.53
N LEU A 112 8.58 1.85 -12.24
CA LEU A 112 9.95 1.72 -11.74
C LEU A 112 10.45 0.27 -11.81
N TRP A 113 9.64 -0.70 -11.36
CA TRP A 113 9.98 -2.11 -11.47
C TRP A 113 10.25 -2.51 -12.92
N SER A 114 9.40 -2.11 -13.87
CA SER A 114 9.59 -2.47 -15.28
C SER A 114 10.78 -1.76 -15.92
N LEU A 115 11.19 -0.59 -15.43
CA LEU A 115 12.44 0.05 -15.86
C LEU A 115 13.65 -0.77 -15.40
N LEU A 116 13.67 -1.21 -14.15
CA LEU A 116 14.77 -1.96 -13.56
C LEU A 116 14.87 -3.40 -14.10
N ASP A 117 13.73 -4.05 -14.30
CA ASP A 117 13.66 -5.44 -14.76
C ASP A 117 14.30 -5.63 -16.14
N ARG A 118 14.17 -4.62 -17.02
CA ARG A 118 14.73 -4.67 -18.38
C ARG A 118 16.25 -4.83 -18.40
N ASP A 119 16.95 -4.16 -17.50
CA ASP A 119 18.41 -4.08 -17.52
C ASP A 119 19.07 -4.91 -16.41
N HIS A 120 18.32 -5.24 -15.34
CA HIS A 120 18.85 -5.91 -14.14
C HIS A 120 18.06 -7.14 -13.68
N GLY A 121 16.93 -7.43 -14.33
CA GLY A 121 16.07 -8.56 -14.03
C GLY A 121 15.17 -8.41 -12.79
N ALA A 122 14.23 -9.35 -12.67
CA ALA A 122 13.12 -9.28 -11.73
C ALA A 122 13.52 -9.24 -10.25
N VAL A 123 14.61 -9.91 -9.89
CA VAL A 123 15.11 -9.96 -8.50
C VAL A 123 15.63 -8.59 -8.08
N ALA A 124 16.50 -7.98 -8.89
CA ALA A 124 17.03 -6.64 -8.62
C ALA A 124 15.91 -5.59 -8.65
N ALA A 125 15.01 -5.66 -9.62
CA ALA A 125 13.83 -4.78 -9.69
C ALA A 125 12.98 -4.87 -8.42
N THR A 126 12.72 -6.09 -7.93
CA THR A 126 11.95 -6.31 -6.70
C THR A 126 12.69 -5.77 -5.47
N ALA A 127 13.99 -6.07 -5.32
CA ALA A 127 14.77 -5.61 -4.17
C ALA A 127 14.84 -4.08 -4.10
N VAL A 128 15.18 -3.42 -5.22
CA VAL A 128 15.30 -1.96 -5.28
C VAL A 128 13.95 -1.28 -5.04
N THR A 129 12.88 -1.75 -5.70
CA THR A 129 11.55 -1.14 -5.51
C THR A 129 11.00 -1.39 -4.11
N ALA A 130 11.30 -2.52 -3.47
CA ALA A 130 10.93 -2.80 -2.10
C ALA A 130 11.65 -1.88 -1.09
N VAL A 131 12.96 -1.65 -1.28
CA VAL A 131 13.71 -0.69 -0.43
C VAL A 131 13.14 0.71 -0.58
N LEU A 132 12.93 1.19 -1.81
CA LEU A 132 12.36 2.51 -2.05
C LEU A 132 10.93 2.64 -1.52
N PHE A 133 10.15 1.56 -1.56
CA PHE A 133 8.81 1.51 -0.99
C PHE A 133 8.84 1.58 0.55
N GLY A 134 9.80 0.92 1.20
CA GLY A 134 10.03 1.07 2.63
C GLY A 134 10.45 2.50 2.99
N LEU A 135 11.41 3.07 2.26
CA LEU A 135 11.84 4.47 2.46
C LEU A 135 10.71 5.47 2.24
N TRP A 136 9.82 5.21 1.27
CA TRP A 136 8.59 5.96 1.09
C TRP A 136 7.72 5.96 2.35
N HIS A 137 7.78 4.96 3.23
CA HIS A 137 6.96 4.90 4.43
C HIS A 137 7.59 5.50 5.68
N LEU A 138 8.82 6.02 5.59
CA LEU A 138 9.44 6.75 6.71
C LEU A 138 8.65 8.03 7.03
N ALA A 139 8.27 8.18 8.29
CA ALA A 139 7.56 9.34 8.82
C ALA A 139 8.09 9.69 10.22
N PRO A 140 8.28 10.97 10.58
CA PRO A 140 8.77 11.37 11.90
C PRO A 140 7.91 10.85 13.07
N GLU A 141 6.63 10.63 12.82
CA GLU A 141 5.65 10.25 13.83
C GLU A 141 5.50 8.72 14.00
N ARG A 142 6.24 7.92 13.22
CA ARG A 142 6.17 6.46 13.23
C ARG A 142 7.55 5.83 13.47
N PRO A 143 7.62 4.66 14.11
CA PRO A 143 8.88 3.96 14.28
C PRO A 143 9.44 3.54 12.91
N TRP A 144 10.76 3.63 12.73
CA TRP A 144 11.44 3.23 11.49
C TRP A 144 11.20 1.75 11.13
N THR A 145 10.83 0.92 12.11
CA THR A 145 10.46 -0.48 11.89
C THR A 145 9.24 -0.63 11.00
N ASP A 146 8.31 0.34 10.98
CA ASP A 146 7.16 0.33 10.08
C ASP A 146 7.63 0.36 8.62
N ALA A 147 8.63 1.19 8.30
CA ALA A 147 9.24 1.25 6.98
C ALA A 147 9.92 -0.08 6.58
N VAL A 148 10.52 -0.79 7.53
CA VAL A 148 11.11 -2.11 7.27
C VAL A 148 10.03 -3.15 6.98
N VAL A 149 8.97 -3.20 7.79
CA VAL A 149 7.84 -4.09 7.57
C VAL A 149 7.19 -3.81 6.21
N THR A 150 7.01 -2.53 5.86
CA THR A 150 6.49 -2.14 4.55
C THR A 150 7.45 -2.49 3.41
N GLY A 151 8.76 -2.39 3.62
CA GLY A 151 9.76 -2.87 2.66
C GLY A 151 9.64 -4.38 2.40
N VAL A 152 9.46 -5.18 3.45
CA VAL A 152 9.22 -6.62 3.34
C VAL A 152 7.91 -6.90 2.60
N ALA A 153 6.84 -6.16 2.88
CA ALA A 153 5.61 -6.22 2.09
C ALA A 153 5.88 -5.85 0.61
N GLY A 154 6.72 -4.85 0.35
CA GLY A 154 7.18 -4.48 -0.97
C GLY A 154 7.86 -5.62 -1.73
N VAL A 155 8.63 -6.49 -1.05
CA VAL A 155 9.20 -7.70 -1.67
C VAL A 155 8.08 -8.65 -2.12
N LEU A 156 7.09 -8.93 -1.25
CA LEU A 156 5.94 -9.76 -1.61
C LEU A 156 5.20 -9.20 -2.84
N LEU A 157 4.95 -7.89 -2.86
CA LEU A 157 4.27 -7.22 -3.97
C LEU A 157 5.09 -7.27 -5.26
N GLY A 158 6.41 -7.11 -5.19
CA GLY A 158 7.31 -7.28 -6.33
C GLY A 158 7.37 -8.72 -6.86
N VAL A 159 7.35 -9.73 -5.97
CA VAL A 159 7.24 -11.14 -6.36
C VAL A 159 5.91 -11.39 -7.07
N LEU A 160 4.79 -10.90 -6.53
CA LEU A 160 3.47 -11.00 -7.17
C LEU A 160 3.45 -10.34 -8.56
N ARG A 161 4.12 -9.19 -8.71
CA ARG A 161 4.30 -8.53 -10.01
C ARG A 161 5.11 -9.40 -10.98
N ALA A 162 6.17 -10.06 -10.51
CA ALA A 162 7.05 -10.90 -11.32
C ALA A 162 6.33 -12.18 -11.79
N VAL A 163 5.67 -12.91 -10.87
CA VAL A 163 5.00 -14.19 -11.19
C VAL A 163 3.63 -13.98 -11.84
N GLY A 164 2.96 -12.87 -11.53
CA GLY A 164 1.64 -12.55 -12.06
C GLY A 164 1.68 -11.78 -13.38
N GLY A 165 2.78 -11.11 -13.70
CA GLY A 165 2.95 -10.32 -14.93
C GLY A 165 2.17 -8.99 -14.98
N GLY A 166 1.35 -8.70 -13.96
CA GLY A 166 0.45 -7.55 -13.93
C GLY A 166 0.30 -6.99 -12.51
N LEU A 167 -0.43 -5.87 -12.41
CA LEU A 167 -0.62 -5.12 -11.17
C LEU A 167 -1.86 -5.54 -10.38
N LEU A 168 -2.75 -6.36 -10.95
CA LEU A 168 -3.96 -6.78 -10.25
C LEU A 168 -3.65 -7.49 -8.92
N ALA A 169 -2.72 -8.44 -8.92
CA ALA A 169 -2.33 -9.16 -7.72
C ALA A 169 -1.71 -8.26 -6.65
N PRO A 170 -0.65 -7.48 -6.92
CA PRO A 170 -0.08 -6.61 -5.90
C PRO A 170 -1.07 -5.51 -5.46
N ALA A 171 -1.86 -4.91 -6.36
CA ALA A 171 -2.84 -3.89 -5.99
C ALA A 171 -3.95 -4.43 -5.07
N LEU A 172 -4.48 -5.62 -5.36
CA LEU A 172 -5.51 -6.21 -4.50
C LEU A 172 -4.94 -6.69 -3.16
N VAL A 173 -3.69 -7.14 -3.11
CA VAL A 173 -3.03 -7.49 -1.84
C VAL A 173 -2.78 -6.26 -0.98
N HIS A 174 -2.23 -5.20 -1.57
CA HIS A 174 -2.02 -3.93 -0.90
C HIS A 174 -3.33 -3.35 -0.38
N TRP A 175 -4.35 -3.25 -1.24
CA TRP A 175 -5.68 -2.84 -0.82
C TRP A 175 -6.28 -3.74 0.26
N ALA A 176 -6.13 -5.07 0.16
CA ALA A 176 -6.69 -5.98 1.14
C ALA A 176 -6.07 -5.77 2.52
N VAL A 177 -4.76 -5.54 2.61
CA VAL A 177 -4.11 -5.22 3.89
C VAL A 177 -4.65 -3.91 4.45
N ASP A 178 -4.66 -2.84 3.67
CA ASP A 178 -5.04 -1.51 4.17
C ASP A 178 -6.55 -1.39 4.40
N GLY A 179 -7.34 -1.69 3.36
CA GLY A 179 -8.79 -1.55 3.35
C GLY A 179 -9.49 -2.50 4.33
N ILE A 180 -9.12 -3.79 4.36
CA ILE A 180 -9.69 -4.72 5.35
C ILE A 180 -9.19 -4.34 6.75
N GLY A 181 -7.96 -3.86 6.89
CA GLY A 181 -7.44 -3.32 8.15
C GLY A 181 -8.29 -2.16 8.71
N VAL A 182 -8.68 -1.20 7.86
CA VAL A 182 -9.62 -0.12 8.22
C VAL A 182 -10.96 -0.68 8.70
N LEU A 183 -11.53 -1.64 7.99
CA LEU A 183 -12.81 -2.25 8.35
C LEU A 183 -12.73 -3.07 9.64
N ALA A 184 -11.62 -3.78 9.85
CA ALA A 184 -11.34 -4.54 11.06
C ALA A 184 -11.19 -3.60 12.27
N ALA A 185 -10.49 -2.47 12.10
CA ALA A 185 -10.38 -1.42 13.13
C ALA A 185 -11.75 -0.84 13.49
N ALA A 186 -12.56 -0.49 12.49
CA ALA A 186 -13.90 -0.02 12.70
C ALA A 186 -14.80 -1.05 13.41
N HIS A 187 -14.66 -2.34 13.08
CA HIS A 187 -15.38 -3.41 13.76
C HIS A 187 -15.01 -3.51 15.24
N VAL A 188 -13.71 -3.58 15.56
CA VAL A 188 -13.22 -3.66 16.94
C VAL A 188 -13.69 -2.46 17.76
N THR A 189 -13.57 -1.25 17.22
CA THR A 189 -13.99 -0.02 17.90
C THR A 189 -15.50 0.01 18.17
N ARG A 190 -16.35 -0.44 17.23
CA ARG A 190 -17.81 -0.55 17.44
C ARG A 190 -18.20 -1.57 18.50
N THR A 191 -17.42 -2.64 18.67
CA THR A 191 -17.71 -3.68 19.69
C THR A 191 -17.40 -3.23 21.12
N GLY A 192 -17.06 -1.96 21.35
CA GLY A 192 -16.97 -1.38 22.69
C GLY A 192 -15.80 -1.90 23.52
N VAL A 193 -14.70 -2.34 22.87
CA VAL A 193 -13.48 -2.70 23.58
C VAL A 193 -12.97 -1.48 24.34
N GLN A 194 -13.26 -1.43 25.64
CA GLN A 194 -12.69 -0.45 26.55
C GLN A 194 -11.21 -0.77 26.67
N TRP A 195 -10.39 -0.08 25.88
CA TRP A 195 -8.96 0.00 26.15
C TRP A 195 -8.83 0.60 27.53
N GLY A 196 -8.49 -0.23 28.52
CA GLY A 196 -8.46 0.16 29.93
C GLY A 196 -7.85 1.56 30.03
N ARG A 197 -8.68 2.54 30.41
CA ARG A 197 -8.15 3.83 30.82
C ARG A 197 -7.09 3.53 31.89
N PRO A 198 -5.92 4.20 31.88
CA PRO A 198 -5.05 4.14 33.04
C PRO A 198 -5.94 4.37 34.26
N GLN A 199 -5.94 3.44 35.21
CA GLN A 199 -6.64 3.67 36.47
C GLN A 199 -6.01 4.93 37.05
N ALA A 200 -6.72 6.05 36.97
CA ALA A 200 -6.41 7.20 37.79
C ALA A 200 -6.73 6.76 39.22
N GLY A 201 -5.72 6.31 39.95
CA GLY A 201 -5.85 5.95 41.35
C GLY A 201 -4.72 5.08 41.86
N ALA A 202 -3.74 5.68 42.53
CA ALA A 202 -3.40 5.42 43.94
C ALA A 202 -2.01 6.02 44.23
N GLY A 203 -1.98 7.08 45.05
CA GLY A 203 -0.78 7.77 45.51
C GLY A 203 -1.06 9.23 45.79
#